data_AF-A0A4P7AIS5-F1
#
_entry.id   AF-A0A4P7AIS5-F1
#
_cell.length_a   1.000
_cell.length_b   1.000
_cell.length_c   1.000
_cell.angle_alpha   90.00
_cell.angle_beta   90.00
_cell.angle_gamma   90.00
#
_symmetry.space_group_name_H-M   'P 1'
#
loop_
_entity.id
_entity.type
_entity.pdbx_description
1 polymer ?
#
loop_
_entity_poly.entity_id
_entity_poly.type
_entity_poly.pdbx_seq_one_letter_code
_entity_poly.pdbx_strand_id
1 'polypeptide(L)'
;MFLAKTVFKLLTLEVPLWLILVIFALIGIASLSIYFFVLFKKNRKFVFEKEEVSAQDFKRLDRFENLRNDFEVEIAKVKKIRKNLKIK
;
A
#
# COMPACT_ATOMS: atom_id res chain seq x y z
N MET A 1 -36.63 -13.74 -6.80
CA MET A 1 -37.18 -15.05 -6.37
C MET A 1 -37.32 -15.94 -7.60
N PHE A 2 -36.21 -16.50 -8.08
CA PHE A 2 -36.17 -17.50 -9.16
C PHE A 2 -34.91 -18.35 -8.94
N LEU A 3 -34.88 -19.09 -7.82
CA LEU A 3 -33.94 -20.20 -7.67
C LEU A 3 -34.53 -21.35 -8.49
N ALA A 4 -34.19 -21.37 -9.78
CA ALA A 4 -34.46 -22.53 -10.62
C ALA A 4 -33.92 -23.77 -9.89
N LYS A 5 -34.79 -24.75 -9.61
CA LYS A 5 -34.42 -26.03 -8.99
C LYS A 5 -33.70 -26.90 -10.02
N THR A 6 -32.59 -26.40 -10.56
CA THR A 6 -31.72 -27.15 -11.43
C THR A 6 -30.78 -27.98 -10.56
N VAL A 7 -30.97 -29.29 -10.61
CA VAL A 7 -30.20 -30.27 -9.83
C VAL A 7 -29.36 -31.07 -10.81
N PHE A 8 -28.05 -31.13 -10.55
CA PHE A 8 -27.10 -31.91 -11.34
C PHE A 8 -26.93 -33.26 -10.67
N LYS A 9 -27.24 -34.36 -11.37
CA LYS A 9 -27.17 -35.71 -10.82
C LYS A 9 -25.96 -36.46 -11.41
N LEU A 10 -25.01 -36.84 -10.56
CA LEU A 10 -23.88 -37.71 -10.92
C LEU A 10 -24.02 -39.04 -10.18
N LEU A 11 -24.34 -40.12 -10.91
CA LEU A 11 -24.58 -41.49 -10.40
C LEU A 11 -25.63 -41.55 -9.26
N THR A 12 -25.25 -41.18 -8.04
CA THR A 12 -26.08 -41.16 -6.82
C THR A 12 -26.09 -39.82 -6.08
N LEU A 13 -25.23 -38.87 -6.47
CA LEU A 13 -25.10 -37.56 -5.83
C LEU A 13 -25.87 -36.50 -6.61
N GLU A 14 -26.76 -35.79 -5.91
CA GLU A 14 -27.53 -34.68 -6.43
C GLU A 14 -26.94 -33.37 -5.89
N VAL A 15 -26.31 -32.60 -6.77
CA VAL A 15 -25.71 -31.31 -6.42
C VAL A 15 -26.56 -30.19 -7.02
N PRO A 16 -27.10 -29.28 -6.19
CA PRO A 16 -27.86 -28.15 -6.69
C PRO A 16 -26.94 -27.15 -7.41
N LEU A 17 -27.38 -26.62 -8.56
CA LEU A 17 -26.61 -25.69 -9.37
C LEU A 17 -26.17 -24.44 -8.59
N TRP A 18 -27.00 -23.98 -7.66
CA TRP A 18 -26.70 -22.81 -6.84
C TRP A 18 -25.43 -23.00 -6.00
N LEU A 19 -25.16 -24.21 -5.53
CA LEU A 19 -23.96 -24.52 -4.75
C LEU A 19 -22.70 -24.37 -5.60
N ILE A 20 -22.75 -24.82 -6.86
CA ILE A 20 -21.67 -24.65 -7.83
C ILE A 20 -21.45 -23.16 -8.13
N LEU A 21 -22.53 -22.41 -8.39
CA LEU A 21 -22.45 -20.98 -8.66
C LEU A 21 -21.83 -20.20 -7.50
N VAL A 22 -22.17 -20.54 -6.26
CA VAL A 22 -21.58 -19.92 -5.07
C VAL A 22 -20.07 -20.18 -4.99
N ILE A 23 -19.62 -21.40 -5.26
CA ILE A 23 -18.18 -21.73 -5.27
C ILE A 23 -17.44 -20.91 -6.33
N PHE A 24 -17.96 -20.85 -7.56
CA PHE A 24 -17.35 -20.06 -8.62
C PHE A 24 -17.38 -18.55 -8.32
N ALA A 25 -18.46 -18.06 -7.72
CA ALA A 25 -18.56 -16.66 -7.29
C ALA A 25 -17.50 -16.33 -6.23
N LEU A 26 -17.28 -17.22 -5.24
CA LEU A 26 -16.24 -17.04 -4.23
C LEU A 26 -14.84 -16.99 -4.84
N ILE A 27 -14.54 -17.89 -5.78
CA ILE A 27 -13.26 -17.90 -6.50
C ILE A 27 -13.08 -16.58 -7.29
N GLY A 28 -14.13 -16.13 -7.99
CA GLY A 28 -14.13 -14.87 -8.72
C GLY A 28 -13.87 -13.66 -7.83
N ILE A 29 -14.56 -13.58 -6.68
CA ILE A 29 -14.38 -12.51 -5.68
C ILE A 29 -12.96 -12.54 -5.11
N ALA A 30 -12.41 -13.71 -4.79
CA ALA A 30 -11.05 -13.83 -4.27
C ALA A 30 -10.01 -13.35 -5.30
N SER A 31 -10.17 -13.74 -6.57
CA SER A 31 -9.30 -13.29 -7.66
C SER A 31 -9.38 -11.78 -7.87
N LEU A 32 -10.60 -11.21 -7.92
CA LEU A 32 -10.82 -9.76 -8.02
C LEU A 32 -10.20 -9.02 -6.84
N SER A 33 -10.36 -9.55 -5.63
CA SER A 33 -9.80 -8.95 -4.41
C SER A 33 -8.28 -8.90 -4.46
N ILE A 34 -7.63 -9.96 -4.93
CA ILE A 34 -6.17 -9.99 -5.14
C ILE A 34 -5.76 -8.98 -6.22
N TYR A 35 -6.49 -8.93 -7.34
CA TYR A 35 -6.23 -7.98 -8.42
C TYR A 35 -6.32 -6.53 -7.93
N PHE A 36 -7.42 -6.17 -7.26
CA PHE A 36 -7.58 -4.85 -6.66
C PHE A 36 -6.52 -4.57 -5.60
N PHE A 37 -6.20 -5.53 -4.73
CA PHE A 37 -5.15 -5.37 -3.73
C PHE A 37 -3.80 -5.04 -4.38
N VAL A 38 -3.41 -5.75 -5.45
CA VAL A 38 -2.19 -5.48 -6.21
C VAL A 38 -2.26 -4.11 -6.89
N LEU A 39 -3.40 -3.77 -7.49
CA LEU A 39 -3.61 -2.50 -8.20
C LEU A 39 -3.52 -1.29 -7.24
N PHE A 40 -4.18 -1.36 -6.08
CA PHE A 40 -4.10 -0.33 -5.04
C PHE A 40 -2.74 -0.27 -4.35
N LYS A 41 -2.05 -1.41 -4.19
CA LYS A 41 -0.68 -1.44 -3.65
C LYS A 41 0.33 -0.83 -4.61
N LYS A 42 0.18 -1.06 -5.92
CA LYS A 42 1.03 -0.49 -6.98
C LYS A 42 0.76 1.00 -7.20
N ASN A 43 -0.48 1.44 -7.03
CA ASN A 43 -0.90 2.84 -7.16
C ASN A 43 -0.86 3.63 -5.85
N ARG A 44 -0.11 3.19 -4.82
CA ARG A 44 0.28 4.10 -3.75
C ARG A 44 1.29 5.11 -4.30
N LYS A 45 0.79 6.07 -5.07
CA LYS A 45 1.49 7.29 -5.45
C LYS A 45 1.64 8.08 -4.17
N PHE A 46 2.86 8.19 -3.66
CA PHE A 46 3.14 9.03 -2.52
C PHE A 46 3.30 10.44 -3.07
N VAL A 47 2.45 11.37 -2.62
CA VAL A 47 2.53 12.77 -3.04
C VAL A 47 3.50 13.47 -2.09
N PHE A 48 4.64 13.93 -2.61
CA PHE A 48 5.59 14.78 -1.90
C PHE A 48 5.70 16.09 -2.68
N GLU A 49 5.47 17.23 -2.03
CA GLU A 49 5.64 18.57 -2.61
C GLU A 49 5.05 18.78 -4.04
N LYS A 50 3.88 18.20 -4.32
CA LYS A 50 3.13 18.31 -5.59
C LYS A 50 3.64 17.45 -6.76
N GLU A 51 4.60 16.54 -6.54
CA GLU A 51 5.03 15.56 -7.55
C GLU A 51 4.66 14.12 -7.13
N GLU A 52 4.33 13.29 -8.13
CA GLU A 52 4.03 11.87 -7.92
C GLU A 52 5.34 11.09 -7.79
N VAL A 53 5.74 10.76 -6.57
CA VAL A 53 6.96 9.98 -6.31
C VAL A 53 6.67 8.54 -5.90
N SER A 54 7.54 7.64 -6.35
CA SER A 54 7.53 6.23 -5.94
C SER A 54 7.81 6.12 -4.44
N ALA A 55 7.30 5.06 -3.80
CA ALA A 55 7.50 4.77 -2.39
C ALA A 55 8.98 4.71 -1.97
N GLN A 56 9.86 4.27 -2.88
CA GLN A 56 11.30 4.22 -2.64
C GLN A 56 11.94 5.62 -2.64
N ASP A 57 11.50 6.48 -3.55
CA ASP A 57 12.01 7.84 -3.69
C ASP A 57 11.51 8.74 -2.57
N PHE A 58 10.24 8.58 -2.15
CA PHE A 58 9.72 9.24 -0.94
C PHE A 58 10.58 8.93 0.30
N LYS A 59 10.90 7.64 0.53
CA LYS A 59 11.75 7.23 1.66
C LYS A 59 13.20 7.71 1.57
N ARG A 60 13.68 8.05 0.37
CA ARG A 60 14.99 8.67 0.19
C ARG A 60 14.91 10.16 0.49
N LEU A 61 13.91 10.85 -0.06
CA LEU A 61 13.69 12.28 0.16
C LEU A 61 13.48 12.60 1.65
N ASP A 62 12.62 11.85 2.33
CA ASP A 62 12.38 11.98 3.78
C ASP A 62 13.67 11.76 4.60
N ARG A 63 14.52 10.81 4.20
CA ARG A 63 15.83 10.63 4.83
C ARG A 63 16.79 11.78 4.56
N PHE A 64 16.79 12.34 3.36
CA PHE A 64 17.60 13.52 3.03
C PHE A 64 17.17 14.75 3.84
N GLU A 65 15.87 14.94 4.04
CA GLU A 65 15.34 16.06 4.81
C GLU A 65 15.73 15.98 6.28
N ASN A 66 15.62 14.79 6.89
CA ASN A 66 16.08 14.55 8.25
C ASN A 66 17.60 14.80 8.40
N LEU A 67 18.41 14.30 7.45
CA LEU A 67 19.85 14.57 7.45
C LEU A 67 20.18 16.06 7.33
N ARG A 68 19.48 16.79 6.47
CA ARG A 68 19.66 18.25 6.33
C ARG A 68 19.36 18.96 7.64
N ASN A 69 18.27 18.60 8.30
CA ASN A 69 17.90 19.19 9.59
C ASN A 69 18.96 18.91 10.67
N ASP A 70 19.48 17.69 10.74
CA ASP A 70 20.57 17.33 11.66
C ASP A 70 21.83 18.16 11.38
N PHE A 71 22.21 18.32 10.10
CA PHE A 71 23.31 19.18 9.69
C PHE A 71 23.11 20.64 10.10
N GLU A 72 21.90 21.19 9.93
CA GLU A 72 21.58 22.55 10.33
C GLU A 72 21.75 22.76 11.84
N VAL A 73 21.27 21.80 12.64
CA VAL A 73 21.44 21.81 14.10
C VAL A 73 22.92 21.73 14.49
N GLU A 74 23.71 20.90 13.82
CA GLU A 74 25.14 20.77 14.10
C GLU A 74 25.92 22.04 13.74
N ILE A 75 25.65 22.64 12.59
CA ILE A 75 26.24 23.93 12.19
C ILE A 75 25.89 25.02 13.21
N ALA A 76 24.64 25.06 13.69
CA ALA A 76 24.21 26.01 14.71
C ALA A 76 25.01 25.83 16.03
N LYS A 77 25.24 24.58 16.45
CA LYS A 77 26.07 24.26 17.63
C LYS A 77 27.52 24.75 17.43
N VAL A 78 28.13 24.45 16.29
CA VAL A 78 29.51 24.89 15.97
C VAL A 78 29.62 26.41 15.96
N LYS A 79 28.66 27.12 15.33
CA LYS A 79 28.61 28.58 15.34
C LYS A 79 28.51 29.16 16.75
N LYS A 80 27.70 28.55 17.63
CA LYS A 80 27.56 28.96 19.03
C LYS A 80 28.87 28.79 19.82
N ILE A 81 29.56 27.66 19.64
CA ILE A 81 30.86 27.41 20.28
C ILE A 81 31.90 28.43 19.82
N ARG A 82 31.99 28.69 18.50
CA ARG A 82 32.93 29.66 17.94
C ARG A 82 32.66 31.09 18.41
N LYS A 83 31.39 31.48 18.56
CA LYS A 83 31.01 32.78 19.13
C LYS A 83 31.49 32.92 20.58
N ASN A 84 31.30 31.89 21.40
CA ASN A 84 31.74 31.91 22.80
C ASN A 84 33.28 31.94 22.94
N LEU A 85 34.01 31.26 22.04
CA LEU A 85 35.47 31.28 22.03
C LEU A 85 36.07 32.62 21.61
N LYS A 86 35.38 33.40 20.76
CA LYS A 86 35.85 34.71 20.30
C LYS A 86 35.61 35.85 21.31
N ILE A 87 34.81 35.60 22.34
CA ILE A 87 34.47 36.57 23.40
C ILE A 87 35.36 36.38 24.65
N LYS A 88 36.18 35.33 24.67
CA LYS A 88 37.20 35.09 25.69
C LYS A 88 38.57 35.54 25.19
#